data_AF-A0A637RGW0-F1
#
_entry.id   AF-A0A637RGW0-F1
#
_cell.length_a   1.000
_cell.length_b   1.000
_cell.length_c   1.000
_cell.angle_alpha   90.00
_cell.angle_beta   90.00
_cell.angle_gamma   90.00
#
_symmetry.space_group_name_H-M   'P 1'
#
loop_
_entity.id
_entity.type
_entity.pdbx_description
1 polymer ?
#
loop_
_entity_poly.entity_id
_entity_poly.type
_entity_poly.pdbx_seq_one_letter_code
_entity_poly.pdbx_strand_id
1 'polypeptide(L)' 'PFAADRENEDALRSLAGSRYDLTDRNNDIILEYRKQEVTCQ' A
#
# COMPACT_ATOMS: atom_id res chain seq x y z
N PRO A 1 -19.48 13.16 -22.81
CA PRO A 1 -19.26 13.27 -21.34
C PRO A 1 -18.22 12.30 -20.74
N PHE A 2 -17.62 11.37 -21.50
CA PHE A 2 -16.65 10.38 -20.98
C PHE A 2 -15.17 10.77 -21.12
N ALA A 3 -14.86 11.93 -21.70
CA ALA A 3 -13.47 12.36 -21.95
C ALA A 3 -12.78 12.92 -20.70
N ALA A 4 -13.55 13.54 -19.80
CA ALA A 4 -13.03 14.19 -18.59
C ALA A 4 -12.40 13.20 -17.59
N ASP A 5 -12.81 11.92 -17.64
CA ASP A 5 -12.31 10.90 -16.72
C ASP A 5 -10.90 10.42 -17.13
N ARG A 6 -10.65 10.27 -18.43
CA ARG A 6 -9.32 9.88 -18.94
C ARG A 6 -8.25 10.92 -18.67
N GLU A 7 -8.56 12.19 -18.92
CA GLU A 7 -7.59 13.28 -18.71
C GLU A 7 -7.14 13.36 -17.24
N ASN A 8 -8.03 13.04 -16.32
CA ASN A 8 -7.74 13.00 -14.89
C ASN A 8 -6.81 11.82 -14.54
N GLU A 9 -7.06 10.62 -15.07
CA GLU A 9 -6.17 9.48 -14.87
C GLU A 9 -4.76 9.72 -15.45
N ASP A 10 -4.68 10.32 -16.63
CA ASP A 10 -3.40 10.66 -17.27
C ASP A 10 -2.64 11.70 -16.45
N ALA A 11 -3.34 12.66 -15.83
CA ALA A 11 -2.74 13.64 -14.94
C ALA A 11 -2.23 13.01 -13.62
N LEU A 12 -2.99 12.09 -13.02
CA LEU A 12 -2.59 11.37 -11.80
C LEU A 12 -1.35 10.49 -12.03
N ARG A 13 -1.23 9.87 -13.20
CA ARG A 13 -0.06 9.05 -13.58
C ARG A 13 1.18 9.88 -13.95
N SER A 14 1.04 11.20 -14.11
CA SER A 14 2.17 12.08 -14.42
C SER A 14 3.09 12.28 -13.21
N LEU A 15 4.37 12.61 -13.46
CA LEU A 15 5.33 12.91 -12.39
C LEU A 15 4.85 14.05 -11.48
N ALA A 16 4.14 15.05 -12.03
CA ALA A 16 3.62 16.17 -11.27
C ALA A 16 2.41 15.79 -10.40
N GLY A 17 1.60 14.82 -10.85
CA GLY A 17 0.44 14.28 -10.14
C GLY A 17 0.83 13.37 -8.98
N SER A 18 1.83 12.51 -9.20
CA SER A 18 2.26 11.51 -8.20
C SER A 18 3.12 12.08 -7.04
N ARG A 19 3.42 13.39 -7.03
CA ARG A 19 4.27 14.02 -5.99
C ARG A 19 3.72 13.91 -4.56
N TYR A 20 2.41 13.72 -4.43
CA TYR A 20 1.73 13.60 -3.14
C TYR A 20 1.16 12.19 -2.91
N ASP A 21 1.49 11.23 -3.78
CA ASP A 21 1.06 9.86 -3.60
C ASP A 21 1.72 9.26 -2.36
N LEU A 22 0.98 8.42 -1.66
CA LEU A 22 1.53 7.64 -0.56
C LEU A 22 2.53 6.63 -1.11
N THR A 23 3.51 6.28 -0.29
CA THR A 23 4.49 5.27 -0.67
C THR A 23 3.80 3.92 -0.80
N ASP A 24 3.91 3.29 -1.96
CA ASP A 24 3.39 1.94 -2.20
C ASP A 24 4.23 0.91 -1.44
N ARG A 25 3.81 0.60 -0.21
CA ARG A 25 4.46 -0.33 0.73
C ARG A 25 3.40 -1.11 1.50
N ASN A 26 3.75 -2.33 1.88
CA ASN A 26 2.98 -3.06 2.88
C ASN A 26 3.28 -2.49 4.27
N ASN A 27 2.28 -1.84 4.89
CA ASN A 27 2.36 -1.29 6.25
C ASN A 27 1.84 -2.26 7.31
N ASP A 28 1.40 -3.47 6.93
CA ASP A 28 0.93 -4.47 7.87
C ASP A 28 2.09 -5.08 8.66
N ILE A 29 1.88 -5.26 9.97
CA ILE A 29 2.84 -5.93 10.84
C ILE A 29 2.67 -7.44 10.63
N ILE A 30 3.61 -8.05 9.89
CA ILE A 30 3.65 -9.50 9.72
C ILE A 30 4.13 -10.13 11.04
N LEU A 31 3.25 -10.88 11.68
CA LEU A 31 3.52 -11.61 12.92
C LEU A 31 3.79 -13.09 12.61
N GLU A 32 4.85 -13.63 13.20
CA GLU A 32 5.12 -15.08 13.22
C GLU A 32 4.94 -15.60 14.64
N TYR A 33 4.22 -16.71 14.79
CA TYR A 33 4.03 -17.38 16.07
C TYR A 33 4.89 -18.64 16.15
N ARG A 34 5.63 -18.77 17.27
CA ARG A 34 6.34 -20.01 17.62
C ARG A 34 5.64 -20.68 18.80
N LYS A 35 5.40 -21.99 18.72
CA LYS A 35 4.89 -22.78 19.84
C LYS A 35 5.96 -22.85 20.94
N GLN A 36 5.61 -22.38 22.15
CA GLN A 36 6.45 -22.52 23.34
C GLN A 36 6.04 -23.79 24.10
N GLU A 37 6.97 -24.70 24.32
CA GLU A 37 6.75 -25.85 25.22
C GLU A 37 6.99 -25.40 26.66
N VAL A 38 5.94 -25.43 27.48
CA VAL A 38 6.03 -25.17 28.91
C VAL A 38 6.21 -26.51 29.61
N THR A 39 7.44 -26.84 29.99
CA THR A 39 7.72 -28.04 30.80
C THR A 39 7.58 -27.70 32.27
N CYS A 40 6.61 -28.31 32.94
CA CYS A 40 6.48 -28.30 34.40
C CYS A 40 7.58 -29.20 34.97
N GLN A 41 8.54 -28.64 35.72
CA GLN A 41 9.48 -29.41 36.55
C GLN A 41 8.96 -29.52 37.99
#